data_AF-A0A2K5CSX1-F1
#
_entry.id   AF-A0A2K5CSX1-F1
#
_cell.length_a   1.000
_cell.length_b   1.000
_cell.length_c   1.000
_cell.angle_alpha   90.00
_cell.angle_beta   90.00
_cell.angle_gamma   90.00
#
_symmetry.space_group_name_H-M   'P 1'
#
loop_
_entity.id
_entity.type
_entity.pdbx_description
1 polymer ?
#
loop_
_entity_poly.entity_id
_entity_poly.type
_entity_poly.pdbx_seq_one_letter_code
_entity_poly.pdbx_strand_id
1 'polypeptide(L)'
;MSEKALTNHHSALLVLLQDHGVFRAGQWSQQAIIHHGLQHGSQIPCIQMALQAHYDVIVLNPNDNFAELKMEKEWKGLLTQNIESSSLKMVQGGSFFSLQHPPKCIPKRCSNTPEEHMAYIWDYFISKTEGLVFMDLLVRRRWEVMSKVYAVALIDSEHHVGHQLGSDLQLLAWIKHHCREWVTSPKPLDKPAATVFKREFPMVSAGTEKYSLAPSCSLQSIFKYFKKALKAKTTINFSRMPVVTRSSTKRKQSA
;
A
#
# COMPACT_ATOMS: atom_id res chain seq x y z
N MET A 1 3.44 10.20 5.85
CA MET A 1 4.80 9.71 5.56
C MET A 1 5.71 10.13 6.70
N SER A 2 6.66 9.31 7.14
CA SER A 2 7.67 9.73 8.14
C SER A 2 8.59 10.79 7.53
N GLU A 3 9.00 11.76 8.35
CA GLU A 3 9.77 12.94 7.91
C GLU A 3 11.07 12.57 7.15
N LYS A 4 11.68 11.44 7.50
CA LYS A 4 12.96 10.99 6.95
C LYS A 4 12.85 9.93 5.85
N ALA A 5 11.63 9.55 5.45
CA ALA A 5 11.40 8.45 4.51
C ALA A 5 12.07 8.62 3.13
N LEU A 6 12.27 9.87 2.69
CA LEU A 6 12.85 10.17 1.38
C LEU A 6 14.32 10.59 1.44
N THR A 7 14.84 10.88 2.64
CA THR A 7 16.16 11.48 2.84
C THR A 7 17.13 10.55 3.55
N ASN A 8 16.64 9.50 4.22
CA ASN A 8 17.47 8.53 4.91
C ASN A 8 17.79 7.33 4.01
N HIS A 9 19.05 7.20 3.62
CA HIS A 9 19.52 6.10 2.76
C HIS A 9 19.93 4.83 3.54
N HIS A 10 19.90 4.88 4.88
CA HIS A 10 20.35 3.78 5.74
C HIS A 10 19.23 3.06 6.50
N SER A 11 18.02 3.63 6.54
CA SER A 11 16.86 3.00 7.18
C SER A 11 16.13 2.04 6.22
N ALA A 12 15.50 1.03 6.80
CA ALA A 12 14.54 0.22 6.05
C ALA A 12 13.24 1.00 5.87
N LEU A 13 12.64 0.93 4.67
CA LEU A 13 11.39 1.61 4.35
C LEU A 13 10.24 0.61 4.31
N LEU A 14 9.21 0.84 5.12
CA LEU A 14 7.93 0.15 5.05
C LEU A 14 6.95 0.97 4.19
N VAL A 15 6.39 0.33 3.17
CA VAL A 15 5.33 0.92 2.34
C VAL A 15 4.03 0.18 2.60
N LEU A 16 3.05 0.88 3.18
CA LEU A 16 1.67 0.40 3.32
C LEU A 16 0.90 0.80 2.06
N LEU A 17 0.68 -0.17 1.18
CA LEU A 17 -0.02 0.03 -0.08
C LEU A 17 -1.48 -0.39 0.10
N GLN A 18 -2.41 0.54 -0.08
CA GLN A 18 -3.82 0.20 -0.17
C GLN A 18 -4.10 -0.45 -1.53
N ASP A 19 -4.53 -1.71 -1.52
CA ASP A 19 -5.03 -2.39 -2.72
C ASP A 19 -6.49 -2.01 -3.00
N HIS A 20 -7.07 -2.53 -4.08
CA HIS A 20 -8.51 -2.43 -4.31
C HIS A 20 -9.29 -3.11 -3.17
N GLY A 21 -10.45 -2.56 -2.83
CA GLY A 21 -11.35 -3.13 -1.82
C GLY A 21 -11.77 -2.15 -0.73
N VAL A 22 -12.20 -2.70 0.40
CA VAL A 22 -12.83 -1.98 1.51
C VAL A 22 -11.83 -1.28 2.44
N PHE A 23 -10.55 -1.65 2.39
CA PHE A 23 -9.50 -1.02 3.19
C PHE A 23 -9.17 0.37 2.63
N ARG A 24 -8.90 1.32 3.53
CA ARG A 24 -8.55 2.71 3.19
C ARG A 24 -7.19 3.06 3.80
N ALA A 25 -6.43 3.97 3.19
CA ALA A 25 -5.20 4.45 3.79
C ALA A 25 -5.50 5.04 5.19
N GLY A 26 -4.74 4.59 6.19
CA GLY A 26 -4.98 4.90 7.60
C GLY A 26 -5.97 3.97 8.33
N GLN A 27 -6.81 3.21 7.62
CA GLN A 27 -7.87 2.38 8.22
C GLN A 27 -7.96 0.97 7.59
N TRP A 28 -7.91 -0.06 8.44
CA TRP A 28 -8.23 -1.42 8.00
C TRP A 28 -9.73 -1.58 7.81
N SER A 29 -10.56 -1.29 8.80
CA SER A 29 -12.00 -1.47 8.65
C SER A 29 -12.77 -0.58 9.61
N GLN A 30 -13.77 0.14 9.10
CA GLN A 30 -14.68 0.92 9.93
C GLN A 30 -15.42 0.04 10.94
N GLN A 31 -15.85 -1.15 10.52
CA GLN A 31 -16.49 -2.13 11.42
C GLN A 31 -15.53 -2.55 12.53
N ALA A 32 -14.27 -2.85 12.20
CA ALA A 32 -13.28 -3.18 13.23
C ALA A 32 -12.98 -1.98 14.15
N ILE A 33 -12.99 -0.74 13.65
CA ILE A 33 -12.85 0.45 14.51
C ILE A 33 -14.01 0.55 15.50
N ILE A 34 -15.24 0.38 15.03
CA ILE A 34 -16.45 0.48 15.86
C ILE A 34 -16.47 -0.61 16.94
N HIS A 35 -16.18 -1.86 16.56
CA HIS A 35 -16.32 -3.01 17.48
C HIS A 35 -15.07 -3.33 18.30
N HIS A 36 -13.88 -2.99 17.80
CA HIS A 36 -12.60 -3.40 18.38
C HIS A 36 -11.62 -2.23 18.57
N GLY A 37 -12.03 -1.00 18.24
CA GLY A 37 -11.24 0.21 18.42
C GLY A 37 -10.14 0.41 17.36
N LEU A 38 -9.44 1.54 17.49
CA LEU A 38 -8.35 1.91 16.58
C LEU A 38 -7.19 0.92 16.60
N GLN A 39 -7.00 0.17 17.70
CA GLN A 39 -5.96 -0.84 17.82
C GLN A 39 -6.14 -2.03 16.85
N HIS A 40 -7.37 -2.32 16.45
CA HIS A 40 -7.65 -3.41 15.52
C HIS A 40 -8.11 -2.91 14.16
N GLY A 41 -8.80 -1.76 14.12
CA GLY A 41 -9.38 -1.25 12.88
C GLY A 41 -8.56 -0.21 12.13
N SER A 42 -7.43 0.27 12.67
CA SER A 42 -6.60 1.32 12.03
C SER A 42 -5.17 0.85 11.72
N GLN A 43 -4.48 1.59 10.85
CA GLN A 43 -3.08 1.34 10.53
C GLN A 43 -2.11 1.85 11.61
N ILE A 44 -2.60 2.56 12.64
CA ILE A 44 -1.77 3.18 13.69
C ILE A 44 -0.82 2.16 14.36
N PRO A 45 -1.27 0.96 14.78
CA PRO A 45 -0.37 0.00 15.43
C PRO A 45 0.72 -0.50 14.49
N CYS A 46 0.40 -0.68 13.20
CA CYS A 46 1.39 -1.04 12.18
C CYS A 46 2.47 0.03 12.05
N ILE A 47 2.06 1.30 11.98
CA ILE A 47 2.96 2.45 11.91
C ILE A 47 3.81 2.54 13.18
N GLN A 48 3.21 2.39 14.37
CA GLN A 48 3.92 2.41 15.64
C GLN A 48 4.96 1.30 15.72
N MET A 49 4.62 0.07 15.33
CA MET A 49 5.56 -1.05 15.28
C MET A 49 6.71 -0.80 14.29
N ALA A 50 6.42 -0.18 13.14
CA ALA A 50 7.45 0.19 12.17
C ALA A 50 8.43 1.22 12.74
N LEU A 51 7.92 2.28 13.37
CA LEU A 51 8.74 3.30 13.99
C LEU A 51 9.58 2.74 15.15
N GLN A 52 9.01 1.85 15.98
CA GLN A 52 9.74 1.13 17.03
C GLN A 52 10.82 0.20 16.47
N ALA A 53 10.62 -0.34 15.27
CA ALA A 53 11.62 -1.15 14.55
C ALA A 53 12.63 -0.30 13.76
N HIS A 54 12.60 1.03 13.90
CA HIS A 54 13.43 1.99 13.16
C HIS A 54 13.24 1.94 11.64
N TYR A 55 12.02 1.64 11.19
CA TYR A 55 11.64 1.74 9.79
C TYR A 55 11.07 3.14 9.50
N ASP A 56 11.39 3.67 8.33
CA ASP A 56 10.62 4.75 7.75
C ASP A 56 9.32 4.22 7.17
N VAL A 57 8.28 5.06 7.12
CA VAL A 57 6.93 4.62 6.73
C VAL A 57 6.31 5.54 5.69
N ILE A 58 5.85 4.95 4.60
CA ILE A 58 4.99 5.60 3.61
C ILE A 58 3.66 4.85 3.58
N VAL A 59 2.56 5.59 3.70
CA VAL A 59 1.21 5.08 3.48
C VAL A 59 0.73 5.61 2.14
N LEU A 60 0.41 4.71 1.21
CA LEU A 60 -0.01 5.03 -0.14
C LEU A 60 -1.49 4.68 -0.34
N ASN A 61 -2.23 5.65 -0.88
CA ASN A 61 -3.57 5.44 -1.40
C ASN A 61 -3.55 5.59 -2.93
N PRO A 62 -3.22 4.54 -3.70
CA PRO A 62 -3.25 4.60 -5.16
C PRO A 62 -4.68 4.73 -5.72
N ASN A 63 -5.71 4.60 -4.89
CA ASN A 63 -7.11 4.72 -5.29
C ASN A 63 -7.62 6.18 -5.22
N ASP A 64 -6.90 7.08 -4.54
CA ASP A 64 -7.27 8.50 -4.41
C ASP A 64 -6.84 9.30 -5.65
N ASN A 65 -7.51 9.04 -6.76
CA ASN A 65 -7.16 9.54 -8.08
C ASN A 65 -7.83 10.86 -8.45
N PHE A 66 -8.77 11.37 -7.66
CA PHE A 66 -9.57 12.56 -8.00
C PHE A 66 -9.25 13.71 -7.06
N ALA A 67 -9.00 14.89 -7.61
CA ALA A 67 -9.00 16.16 -6.90
C ALA A 67 -10.39 16.77 -6.98
N GLU A 68 -10.95 17.11 -5.82
CA GLU A 68 -12.14 17.95 -5.75
C GLU A 68 -11.73 19.38 -6.09
N LEU A 69 -12.31 19.95 -7.14
CA LEU A 69 -12.20 21.38 -7.40
C LEU A 69 -12.90 22.10 -6.25
N LYS A 70 -12.14 22.54 -5.24
CA LYS A 70 -12.64 23.50 -4.27
C LYS A 70 -12.96 24.81 -4.99
N MET A 71 -14.20 24.99 -5.39
CA MET A 71 -14.78 26.29 -5.78
C MET A 71 -14.96 27.20 -4.55
N GLU A 72 -13.99 27.21 -3.63
CA GLU A 72 -14.02 28.02 -2.40
C GLU A 72 -14.08 29.53 -2.71
N LYS A 73 -13.62 29.95 -3.89
CA LYS A 73 -13.67 31.36 -4.31
C LYS A 73 -15.07 31.80 -4.78
N GLU A 74 -15.89 30.90 -5.33
CA GLU A 74 -17.23 31.26 -5.79
C GLU A 74 -18.26 31.25 -4.64
N TRP A 75 -18.14 30.30 -3.70
CA TRP A 75 -19.07 30.25 -2.56
C TRP A 75 -18.89 31.43 -1.59
N LYS A 76 -17.65 31.90 -1.38
CA LYS A 76 -17.42 33.11 -0.57
C LYS A 76 -18.02 34.37 -1.22
N GLY A 77 -18.07 34.46 -2.55
CA GLY A 77 -18.76 35.55 -3.26
C GLY A 77 -20.28 35.53 -3.05
N LEU A 78 -20.89 34.34 -3.17
CA LEU A 78 -22.34 34.14 -3.02
C LEU A 78 -22.83 34.32 -1.58
N LEU A 79 -22.03 33.99 -0.56
CA LEU A 79 -22.41 34.19 0.83
C LEU A 79 -22.34 35.67 1.24
N THR A 80 -21.46 36.46 0.63
CA THR A 80 -21.28 37.88 0.94
C THR A 80 -22.38 38.74 0.31
N GLN A 81 -22.93 38.34 -0.84
CA GLN A 81 -24.03 39.07 -1.49
C GLN A 81 -25.40 38.90 -0.81
N ASN A 82 -25.58 37.88 0.03
CA ASN A 82 -26.87 37.60 0.68
C ASN A 82 -27.04 38.27 2.06
N ILE A 83 -26.04 39.01 2.55
CA ILE A 83 -26.11 39.68 3.86
C ILE A 83 -26.55 41.16 3.73
N GLU A 84 -26.48 41.76 2.54
CA GLU A 84 -26.71 43.22 2.38
C GLU A 84 -28.03 43.65 1.75
N SER A 85 -28.96 42.74 1.46
CA SER A 85 -30.28 43.12 0.92
C SER A 85 -31.42 42.63 1.81
N SER A 86 -31.55 43.28 2.97
CA SER A 86 -32.79 43.28 3.73
C SER A 86 -33.78 44.27 3.12
N SER A 87 -34.73 43.77 2.33
CA SER A 87 -36.04 44.43 2.22
C SER A 87 -37.13 43.39 1.99
N LEU A 88 -37.99 43.27 3.00
CA LEU A 88 -39.22 42.50 3.04
C LEU A 88 -40.06 42.66 1.75
N LYS A 89 -40.25 41.58 0.99
CA LYS A 89 -41.52 41.28 0.28
C LYS A 89 -41.74 39.77 0.18
N MET A 90 -42.81 39.30 0.81
CA MET A 90 -43.43 38.00 0.56
C MET A 90 -44.08 38.01 -0.83
N VAL A 91 -43.71 37.07 -1.70
CA VAL A 91 -44.55 36.59 -2.81
C VAL A 91 -44.34 35.08 -2.96
N GLN A 92 -45.45 34.36 -3.06
CA GLN A 92 -45.55 32.92 -3.24
C GLN A 92 -45.02 32.44 -4.61
N GLY A 93 -44.57 31.18 -4.64
CA GLY A 93 -44.78 30.28 -5.78
C GLY A 93 -43.73 30.34 -6.89
N GLY A 94 -42.73 29.45 -6.82
CA GLY A 94 -41.84 29.17 -7.94
C GLY A 94 -40.65 28.30 -7.52
N SER A 95 -40.60 27.08 -8.06
CA SER A 95 -39.53 26.10 -7.94
C SER A 95 -38.11 26.70 -7.88
N PHE A 96 -37.38 26.47 -6.77
CA PHE A 96 -35.97 26.87 -6.61
C PHE A 96 -35.05 25.67 -6.31
N PHE A 97 -35.32 24.52 -6.92
CA PHE A 97 -34.42 23.36 -6.86
C PHE A 97 -34.06 22.88 -8.26
N SER A 98 -33.25 23.66 -8.96
CA SER A 98 -32.49 23.15 -10.11
C SER A 98 -31.19 23.94 -10.27
N LEU A 99 -30.17 23.50 -9.54
CA LEU A 99 -28.76 23.71 -9.86
C LEU A 99 -28.00 22.52 -9.26
N GLN A 100 -28.33 21.32 -9.75
CA GLN A 100 -27.47 20.15 -9.62
C GLN A 100 -26.32 20.31 -10.62
N HIS A 101 -25.24 20.96 -10.19
CA HIS A 101 -23.95 20.69 -10.80
C HIS A 101 -23.27 19.61 -9.95
N PRO A 102 -23.05 18.39 -10.49
CA PRO A 102 -22.26 17.41 -9.77
C PRO A 102 -20.86 18.00 -9.52
N PRO A 103 -20.27 17.78 -8.34
CA PRO A 103 -18.92 18.26 -8.05
C PRO A 103 -17.98 17.79 -9.18
N LYS A 104 -17.31 18.74 -9.82
CA LYS A 104 -16.45 18.49 -10.98
C LYS A 104 -15.15 17.87 -10.46
N CYS A 105 -15.16 16.55 -10.28
CA CYS A 105 -14.00 15.76 -9.88
C CYS A 105 -13.03 15.67 -11.05
N ILE A 106 -11.84 16.27 -10.91
CA ILE A 106 -10.80 16.17 -11.93
C ILE A 106 -9.78 15.11 -11.48
N PRO A 107 -9.41 14.15 -12.33
CA PRO A 107 -8.32 13.23 -12.05
C PRO A 107 -7.02 13.97 -11.79
N LYS A 108 -6.22 13.53 -10.82
CA LYS A 108 -4.97 14.17 -10.42
C LYS A 108 -3.87 14.15 -11.50
N ARG A 109 -4.11 13.61 -12.70
CA ARG A 109 -3.16 13.59 -13.82
C ARG A 109 -3.75 13.95 -15.18
N CYS A 110 -2.96 14.73 -15.89
CA CYS A 110 -3.13 15.35 -17.21
C CYS A 110 -3.76 14.41 -18.26
N SER A 111 -5.07 14.53 -18.46
CA SER A 111 -5.74 14.16 -19.71
C SER A 111 -6.38 15.45 -20.22
N ASN A 112 -5.96 15.91 -21.39
CA ASN A 112 -6.36 17.24 -21.89
C ASN A 112 -7.77 17.21 -22.49
N THR A 113 -8.33 16.01 -22.70
CA THR A 113 -9.69 15.79 -23.23
C THR A 113 -10.46 14.73 -22.42
N PRO A 114 -11.81 14.80 -22.39
CA PRO A 114 -12.66 13.77 -21.78
C PRO A 114 -12.45 12.36 -22.38
N GLU A 115 -12.13 12.27 -23.67
CA GLU A 115 -11.91 11.01 -24.39
C GLU A 115 -10.60 10.34 -23.96
N GLU A 116 -9.50 11.10 -23.86
CA GLU A 116 -8.22 10.62 -23.29
C GLU A 116 -8.40 10.18 -21.83
N HIS A 117 -9.22 10.92 -21.09
CA HIS A 117 -9.50 10.60 -19.70
C HIS A 117 -10.27 9.27 -19.58
N MET A 118 -11.29 9.05 -20.43
CA MET A 118 -12.07 7.82 -20.44
C MET A 118 -11.23 6.61 -20.91
N ALA A 119 -10.37 6.80 -21.92
CA ALA A 119 -9.43 5.77 -22.36
C ALA A 119 -8.42 5.41 -21.27
N TYR A 120 -7.87 6.41 -20.56
CA TYR A 120 -7.02 6.17 -19.40
C TYR A 120 -7.76 5.40 -18.29
N ILE A 121 -9.02 5.76 -18.02
CA ILE A 121 -9.84 5.00 -17.07
C ILE A 121 -10.02 3.56 -17.52
N TRP A 122 -10.32 3.35 -18.78
CA TRP A 122 -10.51 2.02 -19.33
C TRP A 122 -9.22 1.18 -19.26
N ASP A 123 -8.08 1.73 -19.69
CA ASP A 123 -6.81 0.99 -19.80
C ASP A 123 -6.12 0.73 -18.45
N TYR A 124 -6.37 1.58 -17.45
CA TYR A 124 -5.69 1.52 -16.16
C TYR A 124 -6.60 1.11 -15.00
N PHE A 125 -7.91 1.36 -15.07
CA PHE A 125 -8.84 1.08 -13.98
C PHE A 125 -9.93 0.06 -14.30
N ILE A 126 -10.42 -0.06 -15.55
CA ILE A 126 -11.53 -0.98 -15.90
C ILE A 126 -11.03 -2.28 -16.54
N SER A 127 -10.07 -2.21 -17.46
CA SER A 127 -9.52 -3.39 -18.14
C SER A 127 -8.55 -4.20 -17.27
N LYS A 128 -8.04 -3.62 -16.18
CA LYS A 128 -7.12 -4.25 -15.23
C LYS A 128 -7.75 -4.54 -13.87
N THR A 129 -9.08 -4.55 -13.74
CA THR A 129 -9.80 -4.60 -12.45
C THR A 129 -9.55 -5.82 -11.57
N GLU A 130 -8.72 -6.77 -11.99
CA GLU A 130 -8.43 -7.94 -11.16
C GLU A 130 -6.99 -7.95 -10.70
N GLY A 131 -6.76 -7.39 -9.52
CA GLY A 131 -5.67 -7.84 -8.65
C GLY A 131 -4.42 -6.96 -8.62
N LEU A 132 -4.12 -6.49 -7.41
CA LEU A 132 -2.81 -6.09 -6.91
C LEU A 132 -2.07 -5.01 -7.71
N VAL A 133 -2.22 -3.77 -7.26
CA VAL A 133 -1.33 -2.65 -7.63
C VAL A 133 0.15 -3.03 -7.53
N PHE A 134 0.53 -3.87 -6.55
CA PHE A 134 1.90 -4.34 -6.40
C PHE A 134 2.33 -5.37 -7.45
N MET A 135 1.47 -6.32 -7.85
CA MET A 135 1.86 -7.33 -8.85
C MET A 135 1.99 -6.71 -10.23
N ASP A 136 1.09 -5.80 -10.62
CA ASP A 136 1.25 -5.02 -11.86
C ASP A 136 2.55 -4.21 -11.83
N LEU A 137 2.88 -3.55 -10.72
CA LEU A 137 4.15 -2.84 -10.54
C LEU A 137 5.36 -3.78 -10.68
N LEU A 138 5.30 -4.98 -10.08
CA LEU A 138 6.36 -5.98 -10.14
C LEU A 138 6.57 -6.48 -11.58
N VAL A 139 5.50 -6.73 -12.34
CA VAL A 139 5.60 -7.16 -13.74
C VAL A 139 6.17 -6.03 -14.61
N ARG A 140 5.70 -4.79 -14.45
CA ARG A 140 6.09 -3.64 -15.29
C ARG A 140 7.47 -3.06 -14.98
N ARG A 141 7.94 -3.20 -13.74
CA ARG A 141 9.21 -2.62 -13.24
C ARG A 141 10.07 -3.66 -12.53
N ARG A 142 10.02 -4.90 -13.03
CA ARG A 142 10.68 -6.09 -12.48
C ARG A 142 12.06 -5.83 -11.86
N TRP A 143 13.00 -5.35 -12.67
CA TRP A 143 14.40 -5.19 -12.24
C TRP A 143 14.54 -4.20 -11.09
N GLU A 144 13.84 -3.07 -11.16
CA GLU A 144 13.87 -2.05 -10.13
C GLU A 144 13.25 -2.54 -8.84
N VAL A 145 12.09 -3.20 -8.92
CA VAL A 145 11.37 -3.74 -7.77
C VAL A 145 12.19 -4.85 -7.10
N MET A 146 12.66 -5.83 -7.87
CA MET A 146 13.45 -6.95 -7.36
C MET A 146 14.79 -6.52 -6.74
N SER A 147 15.35 -5.38 -7.16
CA SER A 147 16.59 -4.84 -6.60
C SER A 147 16.42 -4.16 -5.24
N LYS A 148 15.23 -3.59 -4.97
CA LYS A 148 14.95 -2.75 -3.79
C LYS A 148 14.04 -3.41 -2.75
N VAL A 149 13.13 -4.28 -3.18
CA VAL A 149 12.13 -4.90 -2.29
C VAL A 149 12.71 -6.16 -1.65
N TYR A 150 12.68 -6.21 -0.32
CA TYR A 150 13.25 -7.33 0.44
C TYR A 150 12.20 -8.36 0.86
N ALA A 151 10.97 -7.90 1.09
CA ALA A 151 9.86 -8.72 1.51
C ALA A 151 8.54 -8.02 1.20
N VAL A 152 7.51 -8.82 0.96
CA VAL A 152 6.14 -8.39 0.66
C VAL A 152 5.20 -9.21 1.53
N ALA A 153 4.37 -8.53 2.31
CA ALA A 153 3.30 -9.16 3.07
C ALA A 153 1.97 -8.83 2.40
N LEU A 154 1.25 -9.88 2.03
CA LEU A 154 -0.10 -9.80 1.48
C LEU A 154 -1.06 -10.24 2.59
N ILE A 155 -2.18 -9.55 2.75
CA ILE A 155 -3.15 -9.86 3.82
C ILE A 155 -4.49 -10.10 3.16
N ASP A 156 -4.90 -11.37 3.19
CA ASP A 156 -6.18 -11.90 2.73
C ASP A 156 -6.67 -11.22 1.44
N SER A 157 -5.82 -11.20 0.41
CA SER A 157 -6.14 -10.49 -0.82
C SER A 157 -6.52 -11.46 -1.92
N GLU A 158 -7.51 -11.06 -2.72
CA GLU A 158 -8.10 -11.87 -3.78
C GLU A 158 -7.14 -11.89 -4.97
N HIS A 159 -6.22 -12.85 -4.94
CA HIS A 159 -5.12 -12.92 -5.91
C HIS A 159 -5.38 -13.95 -7.02
N HIS A 160 -5.43 -13.49 -8.28
CA HIS A 160 -5.30 -14.33 -9.48
C HIS A 160 -3.89 -14.22 -10.09
N VAL A 161 -2.85 -14.60 -9.35
CA VAL A 161 -1.46 -14.52 -9.85
C VAL A 161 -1.21 -15.44 -11.05
N GLY A 162 -1.92 -16.58 -11.10
CA GLY A 162 -1.70 -17.60 -12.13
C GLY A 162 -1.97 -17.13 -13.57
N HIS A 163 -2.87 -16.15 -13.78
CA HIS A 163 -3.14 -15.62 -15.12
C HIS A 163 -2.21 -14.46 -15.51
N GLN A 164 -1.68 -13.71 -14.54
CA GLN A 164 -0.85 -12.53 -14.79
C GLN A 164 0.64 -12.85 -14.97
N LEU A 165 1.12 -13.96 -14.40
CA LEU A 165 2.55 -14.19 -14.24
C LEU A 165 3.23 -14.94 -15.41
N GLY A 166 2.45 -15.54 -16.30
CA GLY A 166 2.96 -16.34 -17.42
C GLY A 166 3.90 -17.48 -16.96
N SER A 167 4.80 -17.93 -17.84
CA SER A 167 5.76 -19.01 -17.59
C SER A 167 7.12 -18.55 -17.03
N ASP A 168 7.21 -17.34 -16.46
CA ASP A 168 8.47 -16.78 -15.98
C ASP A 168 8.94 -17.42 -14.67
N LEU A 169 9.78 -18.45 -14.79
CA LEU A 169 10.34 -19.21 -13.67
C LEU A 169 11.16 -18.36 -12.69
N GLN A 170 11.87 -17.33 -13.18
CA GLN A 170 12.70 -16.49 -12.32
C GLN A 170 11.82 -15.56 -11.48
N LEU A 171 10.75 -15.01 -12.07
CA LEU A 171 9.79 -14.18 -11.36
C LEU A 171 9.01 -14.98 -10.32
N LEU A 172 8.56 -16.18 -10.69
CA LEU A 172 7.94 -17.15 -9.78
C LEU A 172 8.85 -17.49 -8.60
N ALA A 173 10.13 -17.78 -8.85
CA ALA A 173 11.09 -18.06 -7.79
C ALA A 173 11.30 -16.85 -6.86
N TRP A 174 11.33 -15.64 -7.42
CA TRP A 174 11.45 -14.43 -6.62
C TRP A 174 10.22 -14.21 -5.74
N ILE A 175 9.01 -14.34 -6.28
CA ILE A 175 7.75 -14.21 -5.53
C ILE A 175 7.69 -15.25 -4.41
N LYS A 176 8.04 -16.52 -4.69
CA LYS A 176 8.09 -17.57 -3.66
C LYS A 176 9.00 -17.24 -2.49
N HIS A 177 10.09 -16.51 -2.75
CA HIS A 177 11.08 -16.18 -1.74
C HIS A 177 10.76 -14.88 -0.99
N HIS A 178 10.20 -13.88 -1.66
CA HIS A 178 10.03 -12.52 -1.13
C HIS A 178 8.58 -12.18 -0.77
N CYS A 179 7.60 -12.95 -1.20
CA CYS A 179 6.19 -12.75 -0.86
C CYS A 179 5.71 -13.79 0.15
N ARG A 180 4.86 -13.35 1.08
CA ARG A 180 4.09 -14.24 1.96
C ARG A 180 2.71 -13.65 2.16
N GLU A 181 1.72 -14.53 2.15
CA GLU A 181 0.32 -14.14 2.32
C GLU A 181 -0.23 -14.66 3.66
N TRP A 182 -0.89 -13.78 4.41
CA TRP A 182 -1.64 -14.09 5.62
C TRP A 182 -3.12 -14.09 5.28
N VAL A 183 -3.72 -15.27 5.22
CA VAL A 183 -5.13 -15.45 4.84
C VAL A 183 -6.01 -15.69 6.06
N THR A 184 -7.28 -15.33 5.98
CA THR A 184 -8.24 -15.72 7.03
C THR A 184 -8.37 -17.24 7.09
N SER A 185 -8.35 -17.79 8.30
CA SER A 185 -8.38 -19.23 8.50
C SER A 185 -8.73 -19.56 9.96
N PRO A 186 -9.42 -20.69 10.22
CA PRO A 186 -9.62 -21.20 11.57
C PRO A 186 -8.33 -21.74 12.20
N LYS A 187 -7.27 -21.93 11.41
CA LYS A 187 -5.99 -22.44 11.93
C LYS A 187 -5.29 -21.39 12.81
N PRO A 188 -4.46 -21.82 13.77
CA PRO A 188 -3.61 -20.90 14.52
C PRO A 188 -2.71 -20.06 13.60
N LEU A 189 -2.36 -18.85 14.06
CA LEU A 189 -1.45 -17.94 13.38
C LEU A 189 -0.19 -18.66 12.89
N ASP A 190 0.27 -18.32 11.69
CA ASP A 190 1.46 -18.87 11.03
C ASP A 190 1.38 -20.33 10.58
N LYS A 191 0.28 -21.03 10.84
CA LYS A 191 0.10 -22.38 10.31
C LYS A 191 -0.19 -22.34 8.81
N PRO A 192 0.34 -23.28 8.01
CA PRO A 192 0.08 -23.32 6.58
C PRO A 192 -1.43 -23.35 6.28
N ALA A 193 -1.89 -22.37 5.51
CA ALA A 193 -3.25 -22.40 4.97
C ALA A 193 -3.25 -23.35 3.77
N ALA A 194 -4.05 -24.42 3.86
CA ALA A 194 -4.10 -25.41 2.79
C ALA A 194 -5.12 -24.93 1.76
N THR A 195 -4.69 -24.73 0.52
CA THR A 195 -5.59 -24.55 -0.62
C THR A 195 -5.54 -25.80 -1.48
N VAL A 196 -6.69 -26.19 -2.03
CA VAL A 196 -6.83 -27.33 -2.94
C VAL A 196 -5.98 -27.16 -4.22
N PHE A 197 -5.69 -25.92 -4.60
CA PHE A 197 -4.80 -25.58 -5.69
C PHE A 197 -3.40 -25.21 -5.17
N LYS A 198 -2.36 -25.69 -5.87
CA LYS A 198 -0.97 -25.24 -5.69
C LYS A 198 -0.91 -23.74 -6.01
N ARG A 199 -1.09 -22.89 -4.99
CA ARG A 199 -0.80 -21.46 -5.14
C ARG A 199 0.71 -21.24 -5.12
N GLU A 200 1.12 -20.21 -5.84
CA GLU A 200 2.52 -19.95 -6.18
C GLU A 200 3.31 -19.32 -5.03
N PHE A 201 2.68 -18.99 -3.90
CA PHE A 201 3.28 -18.30 -2.76
C PHE A 201 3.02 -19.05 -1.44
N PRO A 202 3.93 -18.93 -0.46
CA PRO A 202 3.69 -19.41 0.89
C PRO A 202 2.51 -18.68 1.54
N MET A 203 1.45 -19.41 1.85
CA MET A 203 0.29 -18.91 2.59
C MET A 203 0.27 -19.44 4.00
N VAL A 204 0.00 -18.55 4.94
CA VAL A 204 -0.14 -18.87 6.36
C VAL A 204 -1.43 -18.26 6.90
N SER A 205 -1.96 -18.85 7.97
CA SER A 205 -3.12 -18.30 8.67
C SER A 205 -2.78 -16.96 9.31
N ALA A 206 -3.69 -16.00 9.21
CA ALA A 206 -3.72 -14.74 9.96
C ALA A 206 -4.15 -14.92 11.43
N GLY A 207 -4.55 -16.13 11.83
CA GLY A 207 -5.01 -16.45 13.19
C GLY A 207 -6.44 -16.01 13.49
N THR A 208 -7.23 -15.71 12.46
CA THR A 208 -8.62 -15.30 12.58
C THR A 208 -9.40 -15.64 11.31
N GLU A 209 -10.70 -15.88 11.47
CA GLU A 209 -11.64 -16.03 10.35
C GLU A 209 -12.29 -14.69 9.95
N LYS A 210 -12.10 -13.64 10.76
CA LYS A 210 -12.67 -12.32 10.50
C LYS A 210 -11.75 -11.50 9.60
N TYR A 211 -12.17 -11.29 8.36
CA TYR A 211 -11.47 -10.48 7.35
C TYR A 211 -10.98 -9.13 7.90
N SER A 212 -11.87 -8.39 8.56
CA SER A 212 -11.58 -7.05 9.11
C SER A 212 -10.51 -7.03 10.20
N LEU A 213 -10.25 -8.17 10.85
CA LEU A 213 -9.25 -8.30 11.91
C LEU A 213 -7.94 -8.90 11.42
N ALA A 214 -7.94 -9.55 10.26
CA ALA A 214 -6.77 -10.24 9.71
C ALA A 214 -5.50 -9.36 9.69
N PRO A 215 -5.54 -8.06 9.31
CA PRO A 215 -4.38 -7.20 9.42
C PRO A 215 -3.85 -7.11 10.84
N SER A 216 -4.70 -6.74 11.81
CA SER A 216 -4.31 -6.57 13.20
C SER A 216 -3.79 -7.84 13.87
N CYS A 217 -4.43 -8.99 13.61
CA CYS A 217 -4.05 -10.29 14.18
C CYS A 217 -2.71 -10.81 13.64
N SER A 218 -2.37 -10.48 12.39
CA SER A 218 -1.15 -10.94 11.73
C SER A 218 0.06 -10.02 11.87
N LEU A 219 -0.13 -8.77 12.35
CA LEU A 219 0.93 -7.75 12.42
C LEU A 219 2.23 -8.26 13.04
N GLN A 220 2.17 -8.92 14.20
CA GLN A 220 3.37 -9.39 14.88
C GLN A 220 4.15 -10.44 14.07
N SER A 221 3.44 -11.32 13.36
CA SER A 221 4.06 -12.28 12.47
C SER A 221 4.68 -11.61 11.24
N ILE A 222 3.97 -10.66 10.64
CA ILE A 222 4.45 -9.88 9.49
C ILE A 222 5.77 -9.18 9.83
N PHE A 223 5.85 -8.50 10.97
CA PHE A 223 7.08 -7.84 11.41
C PHE A 223 8.22 -8.81 11.71
N LYS A 224 7.91 -10.00 12.25
CA LYS A 224 8.88 -11.08 12.43
C LYS A 224 9.43 -11.56 11.07
N TYR A 225 8.56 -11.69 10.07
CA TYR A 225 8.94 -12.03 8.70
C TYR A 225 9.85 -10.96 8.07
N PHE A 226 9.46 -9.68 8.14
CA PHE A 226 10.28 -8.57 7.64
C PHE A 226 11.66 -8.49 8.31
N LYS A 227 11.71 -8.64 9.64
CA LYS A 227 12.97 -8.66 10.38
C LYS A 227 13.90 -9.79 9.92
N LYS A 228 13.34 -10.98 9.61
CA LYS A 228 14.11 -12.11 9.07
C LYS A 228 14.66 -11.79 7.67
N ALA A 229 13.84 -11.20 6.80
CA ALA A 229 14.25 -10.83 5.45
C ALA A 229 15.38 -9.78 5.44
N LEU A 230 15.25 -8.74 6.27
CA LEU A 230 16.28 -7.71 6.47
C LEU A 230 17.61 -8.32 6.94
N LYS A 231 17.57 -9.19 7.96
CA LYS A 231 18.78 -9.87 8.47
C LYS A 231 19.47 -10.71 7.39
N ALA A 232 18.70 -11.48 6.61
CA ALA A 232 19.25 -12.31 5.55
C ALA A 232 20.00 -11.47 4.50
N LYS A 233 19.47 -10.29 4.14
CA LYS A 233 20.12 -9.37 3.21
C LYS A 233 21.42 -8.79 3.77
N THR A 234 21.40 -8.37 5.03
CA THR A 234 22.58 -7.84 5.72
C THR A 234 23.71 -8.87 5.74
N THR A 235 23.41 -10.14 6.05
CA THR A 235 24.41 -11.23 6.04
C THR A 235 25.02 -11.45 4.66
N ILE A 236 24.22 -11.39 3.58
CA ILE A 236 24.71 -11.51 2.20
C ILE A 236 25.63 -10.33 1.83
N ASN A 237 25.31 -9.12 2.27
CA ASN A 237 26.15 -7.96 2.01
C ASN A 237 27.50 -8.06 2.77
N PHE A 238 27.48 -8.53 4.02
CA PHE A 238 28.70 -8.75 4.81
C PHE A 238 29.61 -9.83 4.20
N SER A 239 29.05 -10.93 3.69
CA SER A 239 29.86 -11.98 3.06
C SER A 239 30.46 -11.59 1.70
N ARG A 240 29.89 -10.58 1.03
CA ARG A 240 30.40 -10.04 -0.23
C ARG A 240 31.48 -8.96 -0.06
N MET A 241 31.72 -8.49 1.16
CA MET A 241 32.83 -7.57 1.44
C MET A 241 34.14 -8.37 1.55
N PRO A 242 35.17 -8.09 0.73
CA PRO A 242 36.45 -8.77 0.86
C PRO A 242 37.06 -8.46 2.23
N VAL A 243 37.32 -9.49 3.01
CA VAL A 243 38.05 -9.38 4.28
C VAL A 243 39.49 -8.99 3.93
N VAL A 244 39.82 -7.70 4.10
CA VAL A 244 41.20 -7.22 3.98
C VAL A 244 41.97 -7.72 5.21
N THR A 245 42.58 -8.88 5.12
CA THR A 245 43.56 -9.34 6.11
C THR A 245 44.86 -8.57 5.88
N ARG A 246 45.17 -7.65 6.80
CA ARG A 246 46.49 -7.02 6.89
C ARG A 246 47.50 -8.06 7.37
N SER A 247 48.07 -8.86 6.46
CA SER A 247 49.27 -9.63 6.78
C SER A 247 50.48 -8.70 6.70
N SER A 248 50.99 -8.30 7.87
CA SER A 248 52.26 -7.58 8.00
C SER A 248 53.42 -8.52 7.70
N THR A 249 53.88 -8.58 6.46
CA THR A 249 55.18 -9.17 6.12
C THR A 249 56.29 -8.25 6.64
N LYS A 250 56.81 -8.55 7.85
CA LYS A 250 58.12 -8.05 8.28
C LYS A 250 59.18 -8.62 7.33
N ARG A 251 59.64 -7.82 6.37
CA ARG A 251 60.91 -8.08 5.68
C ARG A 251 62.03 -7.96 6.73
N LYS A 252 62.59 -9.09 7.15
CA LYS A 252 63.93 -9.13 7.75
C LYS A 252 64.91 -8.71 6.65
N GLN A 253 65.52 -7.55 6.79
CA GLN A 253 66.79 -7.27 6.13
C GLN A 253 67.87 -7.99 6.93
N SER A 254 68.63 -8.83 6.23
CA SER A 254 69.80 -9.53 6.73
C SER A 254 70.95 -9.28 5.75
N ALA A 255 72.13 -9.01 6.34
CA ALA A 255 73.42 -8.65 5.75
C ALA A 255 73.58 -7.18 5.34
#